data_AF-A0A8T2IX59-F1
#
_entry.id   AF-A0A8T2IX59-F1
#
_cell.length_a   1.000
_cell.length_b   1.000
_cell.length_c   1.000
_cell.angle_alpha   90.00
_cell.angle_beta   90.00
_cell.angle_gamma   90.00
#
_symmetry.space_group_name_H-M   'P 1'
#
loop_
_entity.id
_entity.type
_entity.pdbx_description
1 polymer ?
#
loop_
_entity_poly.entity_id
_entity_poly.type
_entity_poly.pdbx_seq_one_letter_code
_entity_poly.pdbx_strand_id
1 'polypeptide(L)'
;MTLAFSFLMTEAILVFSPDSSLLRAFSRRARVQVHLVLQLLCVVSALLGFGIIYANKVLQGKHHFTTWHGLLGGLTVLWALLQSIGGISLLYPKLLQRWNLATRKLYHATAGLVVYLLGCGSILLGMCSLWFSASVTGLSWYLCVLCPVLTGLVIMNQVSNAYLYRKRSQL
;
A
#
# COMPACT_ATOMS: atom_id res chain seq x y z
N MET A 1 -7.98 -7.10 2.83
CA MET A 1 -6.97 -6.09 3.22
C MET A 1 -5.57 -6.67 3.28
N THR A 2 -5.33 -7.77 4.02
CA THR A 2 -4.00 -8.41 4.10
C THR A 2 -3.42 -8.81 2.74
N LEU A 3 -4.18 -9.56 1.92
CA LEU A 3 -3.73 -9.93 0.56
C LEU A 3 -3.35 -8.70 -0.28
N ALA A 4 -4.17 -7.66 -0.26
CA ALA A 4 -3.95 -6.43 -1.01
C ALA A 4 -2.68 -5.70 -0.55
N PHE A 5 -2.60 -5.35 0.73
CA PHE A 5 -1.56 -4.45 1.23
C PHE A 5 -0.29 -5.16 1.67
N SER A 6 -0.37 -6.34 2.29
CA SER A 6 0.82 -7.06 2.79
C SER A 6 1.52 -7.89 1.73
N PHE A 7 0.81 -8.34 0.68
CA PHE A 7 1.40 -9.15 -0.39
C PHE A 7 1.48 -8.37 -1.70
N LEU A 8 0.33 -8.06 -2.32
CA LEU A 8 0.30 -7.50 -3.67
C LEU A 8 0.97 -6.13 -3.75
N MET A 9 0.64 -5.22 -2.83
CA MET A 9 1.24 -3.88 -2.81
C MET A 9 2.72 -3.91 -2.41
N THR A 10 3.11 -4.77 -1.47
CA THR A 10 4.51 -4.98 -1.06
C THR A 10 5.34 -5.40 -2.27
N GLU A 11 4.94 -6.46 -2.96
CA GLU A 11 5.64 -6.92 -4.15
C GLU A 11 5.65 -5.87 -5.25
N ALA A 12 4.54 -5.15 -5.47
CA ALA A 12 4.48 -4.08 -6.44
C ALA A 12 5.55 -3.00 -6.19
N ILE A 13 5.84 -2.67 -4.93
CA ILE A 13 6.87 -1.69 -4.57
C ILE A 13 8.27 -2.31 -4.62
N LEU A 14 8.45 -3.52 -4.10
CA LEU A 14 9.73 -4.23 -4.07
C LEU A 14 10.27 -4.56 -5.46
N VAL A 15 9.43 -4.64 -6.49
CA VAL A 15 9.87 -4.77 -7.90
C VAL A 15 10.90 -3.70 -8.31
N PHE A 16 10.86 -2.51 -7.69
CA PHE A 16 11.84 -1.44 -7.92
C PHE A 16 13.00 -1.39 -6.92
N SER A 17 13.05 -2.31 -5.95
CA SER A 17 14.16 -2.42 -5.01
C SER A 17 15.44 -2.88 -5.72
N PRO A 18 16.59 -2.23 -5.50
CA PRO A 18 17.86 -2.70 -6.05
C PRO A 18 18.32 -4.02 -5.39
N ASP A 19 17.97 -4.23 -4.13
CA ASP A 19 18.50 -5.32 -3.30
C ASP A 19 17.53 -6.48 -3.15
N SER A 20 16.21 -6.20 -3.17
CA SER A 20 15.17 -7.19 -2.83
C SER A 20 14.26 -7.57 -4.00
N SER A 21 14.47 -7.01 -5.20
CA SER A 21 13.60 -7.29 -6.36
C SER A 21 13.90 -8.65 -6.98
N LEU A 22 12.89 -9.52 -7.00
CA LEU A 22 12.93 -10.79 -7.75
C LEU A 22 13.06 -10.59 -9.27
N LEU A 23 12.75 -9.38 -9.76
CA LEU A 23 12.78 -9.03 -11.18
C LEU A 23 13.95 -8.10 -11.52
N ARG A 24 15.05 -8.14 -10.75
CA ARG A 24 16.24 -7.30 -10.98
C ARG A 24 16.88 -7.50 -12.36
N ALA A 25 16.76 -8.67 -12.97
CA ALA A 25 17.26 -8.93 -14.32
C ALA A 25 16.37 -8.34 -15.44
N PHE A 26 15.12 -7.97 -15.13
CA PHE A 26 14.15 -7.52 -16.13
C PHE A 26 14.37 -6.06 -16.51
N SER A 27 13.96 -5.70 -17.72
CA SER A 27 13.98 -4.31 -18.19
C SER A 27 13.09 -3.41 -17.32
N ARG A 28 13.40 -2.11 -17.28
CA ARG A 28 12.58 -1.13 -16.55
C ARG A 28 11.13 -1.10 -17.02
N ARG A 29 10.90 -1.30 -18.33
CA ARG A 29 9.55 -1.37 -18.91
C ARG A 29 8.78 -2.57 -18.36
N ALA A 30 9.39 -3.76 -18.32
CA ALA A 30 8.76 -4.96 -17.77
C ALA A 30 8.42 -4.80 -16.28
N ARG A 31 9.33 -4.24 -15.48
CA ARG A 31 9.08 -3.94 -14.06
C ARG A 31 7.91 -2.97 -13.84
N VAL A 32 7.78 -1.95 -14.69
CA VAL A 32 6.61 -1.05 -14.66
C VAL A 32 5.32 -1.80 -14.99
N GLN A 33 5.31 -2.71 -15.96
CA GLN A 33 4.12 -3.52 -16.25
C GLN A 33 3.73 -4.41 -15.07
N VAL A 34 4.70 -5.10 -14.45
CA VAL A 34 4.44 -5.93 -13.27
C VAL A 34 3.90 -5.08 -12.12
N HIS A 35 4.49 -3.91 -11.86
CA HIS A 35 3.98 -2.97 -10.85
C HIS A 35 2.52 -2.59 -11.12
N LEU A 36 2.17 -2.26 -12.36
CA LEU A 36 0.80 -1.89 -12.74
C LEU A 36 -0.18 -3.05 -12.52
N VAL A 37 0.18 -4.27 -12.94
CA VAL A 37 -0.66 -5.46 -12.75
C VAL A 37 -0.86 -5.76 -11.26
N LEU A 38 0.21 -5.78 -10.47
CA LEU A 38 0.12 -6.03 -9.03
C LEU A 38 -0.68 -4.94 -8.31
N GLN A 39 -0.54 -3.66 -8.70
CA GLN A 39 -1.34 -2.59 -8.12
C GLN A 39 -2.81 -2.68 -8.51
N LEU A 40 -3.13 -3.07 -9.74
CA LEU A 40 -4.51 -3.31 -10.15
C LEU A 40 -5.13 -4.45 -9.33
N LEU A 41 -4.43 -5.57 -9.20
CA LEU A 41 -4.88 -6.70 -8.36
C LEU A 41 -5.03 -6.28 -6.89
N CYS A 42 -4.12 -5.46 -6.37
CA CYS A 42 -4.21 -4.89 -5.02
C CYS A 42 -5.50 -4.09 -4.84
N VAL A 43 -5.76 -3.12 -5.72
CA VAL A 43 -6.96 -2.27 -5.67
C VAL A 43 -8.23 -3.09 -5.80
N VAL A 44 -8.30 -4.03 -6.74
CA VAL A 44 -9.46 -4.93 -6.89
C VAL A 44 -9.70 -5.75 -5.63
N SER A 45 -8.64 -6.36 -5.08
CA SER A 45 -8.73 -7.15 -3.84
C SER A 45 -9.17 -6.29 -2.64
N ALA A 46 -8.72 -5.04 -2.59
CA ALA A 46 -9.10 -4.10 -1.55
C ALA A 46 -10.58 -3.69 -1.68
N LEU A 47 -11.03 -3.32 -2.89
CA LEU A 47 -12.43 -2.98 -3.17
C LEU A 47 -13.38 -4.13 -2.86
N LEU A 48 -13.05 -5.36 -3.28
CA LEU A 48 -13.85 -6.54 -2.99
C LEU A 48 -13.95 -6.80 -1.49
N GLY A 49 -12.81 -6.81 -0.79
CA GLY A 49 -12.80 -7.02 0.66
C GLY A 49 -13.57 -5.94 1.44
N PHE A 50 -13.43 -4.67 1.02
CA PHE A 50 -14.19 -3.56 1.61
C PHE A 50 -15.68 -3.67 1.31
N GLY A 51 -16.05 -3.96 0.06
CA GLY A 51 -17.44 -4.11 -0.39
C GLY A 51 -18.17 -5.24 0.33
N ILE A 52 -17.53 -6.38 0.54
CA ILE A 52 -18.09 -7.51 1.30
C ILE A 52 -18.41 -7.07 2.74
N ILE A 53 -17.47 -6.41 3.43
CA ILE A 53 -17.69 -5.94 4.81
C ILE A 53 -18.78 -4.87 4.84
N TYR A 54 -18.78 -3.95 3.88
CA TYR A 54 -19.77 -2.89 3.78
C TYR A 54 -21.19 -3.47 3.61
N ALA A 55 -21.37 -4.39 2.66
CA ALA A 55 -22.63 -5.06 2.38
C ALA A 55 -23.09 -5.90 3.58
N ASN A 56 -22.18 -6.65 4.22
CA ASN A 56 -22.49 -7.44 5.41
C ASN A 56 -23.00 -6.56 6.57
N LYS A 57 -22.42 -5.36 6.75
CA LYS A 57 -22.91 -4.39 7.74
C LYS A 57 -24.30 -3.86 7.40
N VAL A 58 -24.58 -3.56 6.13
CA VAL A 58 -25.92 -3.14 5.68
C VAL A 58 -26.94 -4.24 5.99
N LEU A 59 -26.66 -5.48 5.60
CA LEU A 59 -27.55 -6.62 5.83
C LEU A 59 -27.81 -6.89 7.31
N GLN A 60 -26.85 -6.60 8.19
CA GLN A 60 -27.00 -6.75 9.64
C GLN A 60 -27.51 -5.49 10.35
N GLY A 61 -27.85 -4.42 9.62
CA GLY A 61 -28.28 -3.14 10.22
C GLY A 61 -27.21 -2.48 11.10
N LYS A 62 -25.92 -2.77 10.87
CA LYS A 62 -24.81 -2.24 11.68
C LYS A 62 -24.28 -0.94 11.10
N HIS A 63 -23.97 0.02 11.98
CA HIS A 63 -23.33 1.27 11.59
C HIS A 63 -21.94 1.06 10.96
N HIS A 64 -21.65 1.84 9.92
CA HIS A 64 -20.36 1.87 9.24
C HIS A 64 -19.38 2.81 9.95
N PHE A 65 -18.07 2.56 9.76
CA PHE A 65 -16.98 3.44 10.23
C PHE A 65 -16.98 3.81 11.73
N THR A 66 -17.58 2.98 12.58
CA THR A 66 -17.64 3.19 14.04
C THR A 66 -16.34 2.84 14.77
N THR A 67 -15.35 2.25 14.10
CA THR A 67 -14.08 1.84 14.69
C THR A 67 -12.92 2.48 13.94
N TRP A 68 -11.80 2.69 14.63
CA TRP A 68 -10.55 3.15 14.01
C TRP A 68 -10.10 2.24 12.87
N HIS A 69 -10.22 0.92 13.03
CA HIS A 69 -9.93 -0.04 11.95
C HIS A 69 -10.80 0.22 10.70
N GLY A 70 -12.10 0.40 10.89
CA GLY A 70 -13.04 0.64 9.79
C GLY A 70 -12.81 1.97 9.09
N LEU A 71 -12.58 3.05 9.85
CA LEU A 71 -12.28 4.37 9.33
C LEU A 71 -10.95 4.38 8.56
N LEU A 72 -9.87 3.91 9.20
CA LEU A 72 -8.55 3.88 8.60
C LEU A 72 -8.53 2.97 7.36
N GLY A 73 -9.17 1.80 7.43
CA GLY A 73 -9.30 0.90 6.28
C GLY A 73 -10.02 1.53 5.10
N GLY A 74 -11.14 2.24 5.33
CA GLY A 74 -11.84 2.98 4.29
C GLY A 74 -10.98 4.09 3.67
N LEU A 75 -10.29 4.88 4.50
CA LEU A 75 -9.36 5.92 4.03
C LEU A 75 -8.22 5.32 3.21
N THR A 76 -7.65 4.19 3.63
CA THR A 76 -6.59 3.50 2.88
C THR A 76 -7.07 3.08 1.49
N VAL A 77 -8.27 2.50 1.37
CA VAL A 77 -8.83 2.08 0.08
C VAL A 77 -9.04 3.29 -0.83
N LEU A 78 -9.62 4.38 -0.31
CA LEU A 78 -9.80 5.62 -1.06
C LEU A 78 -8.45 6.19 -1.52
N TRP A 79 -7.47 6.26 -0.62
CA TRP A 79 -6.14 6.79 -0.92
C TRP A 79 -5.41 5.91 -1.95
N ALA A 80 -5.58 4.58 -1.90
CA ALA A 80 -5.02 3.66 -2.90
C ALA A 80 -5.60 3.91 -4.30
N LEU A 81 -6.89 4.19 -4.43
CA LEU A 81 -7.52 4.56 -5.71
C LEU A 81 -6.92 5.85 -6.27
N LEU A 82 -6.83 6.89 -5.43
CA LEU A 82 -6.23 8.17 -5.82
C LEU A 82 -4.76 8.00 -6.22
N GLN A 83 -4.01 7.18 -5.50
CA GLN A 83 -2.63 6.86 -5.80
C GLN A 83 -2.48 6.14 -7.15
N SER A 84 -3.39 5.21 -7.50
CA SER A 84 -3.39 4.55 -8.80
C SER A 84 -3.64 5.54 -9.94
N ILE A 85 -4.58 6.49 -9.76
CA ILE A 85 -4.80 7.59 -10.72
C ILE A 85 -3.54 8.44 -10.86
N GLY A 86 -2.89 8.78 -9.74
CA GLY A 86 -1.60 9.48 -9.72
C GLY A 86 -0.52 8.75 -10.52
N GLY A 87 -0.50 7.40 -10.50
CA GLY A 87 0.39 6.56 -11.30
C GLY A 87 0.18 6.69 -12.81
N ILE A 88 -1.07 6.85 -13.27
CA ILE A 88 -1.39 7.06 -14.70
C ILE A 88 -0.73 8.33 -15.23
N SER A 89 -0.64 9.38 -14.41
CA SER A 89 0.02 10.64 -14.80
C SER A 89 1.51 10.48 -15.10
N LEU A 90 2.16 9.42 -14.60
CA LEU A 90 3.55 9.08 -14.90
C LEU A 90 3.70 8.33 -16.24
N LEU A 91 2.67 7.61 -16.67
CA LEU A 91 2.64 6.91 -17.96
C LEU A 91 2.35 7.87 -19.11
N TYR A 92 1.50 8.86 -18.86
CA TYR A 92 1.08 9.87 -19.84
C TYR A 92 1.55 11.26 -19.42
N PRO A 93 2.84 11.58 -19.61
CA PRO A 93 3.42 12.81 -19.07
C PRO A 93 2.78 14.08 -19.65
N LYS A 94 2.13 13.99 -20.81
CA LYS A 94 1.37 15.07 -21.47
C LYS A 94 0.17 15.56 -20.65
N LEU A 95 -0.36 14.76 -19.72
CA LEU A 95 -1.49 15.14 -18.86
C LEU A 95 -1.14 16.21 -17.82
N LEU A 96 0.13 16.28 -17.39
CA LEU A 96 0.59 17.21 -16.35
C LEU A 96 1.93 17.84 -16.75
N GLN A 97 1.88 18.75 -17.72
CA GLN A 97 3.06 19.43 -18.28
C GLN A 97 3.71 20.41 -17.29
N ARG A 98 2.96 20.89 -16.29
CA ARG A 98 3.45 21.86 -15.29
C ARG A 98 4.60 21.32 -14.43
N TRP A 99 4.67 20.00 -14.20
CA TRP A 99 5.66 19.38 -13.32
C TRP A 99 6.58 18.43 -14.11
N ASN A 100 7.89 18.54 -13.86
CA ASN A 100 8.85 17.62 -14.46
C ASN A 100 8.63 16.17 -13.96
N LEU A 101 9.17 15.20 -14.69
CA LEU A 101 8.97 13.78 -14.38
C LEU A 101 9.59 13.37 -13.03
N ALA A 102 10.70 13.99 -12.62
CA ALA A 102 11.37 13.68 -11.36
C ALA A 102 10.50 14.07 -10.15
N THR A 103 9.92 15.27 -10.17
CA THR A 103 9.00 15.77 -9.15
C THR A 103 7.76 14.88 -9.05
N ARG A 104 7.17 14.50 -10.18
CA ARG A 104 6.00 13.59 -10.16
C ARG A 104 6.34 12.21 -9.60
N LYS A 105 7.50 11.65 -9.94
CA LYS A 105 7.97 10.37 -9.37
C LYS A 105 8.19 10.46 -7.87
N LEU A 106 8.75 11.58 -7.38
CA LEU A 106 8.92 11.83 -5.95
C LEU A 106 7.57 11.85 -5.24
N TYR A 107 6.62 12.66 -5.71
CA TYR A 107 5.27 12.73 -5.12
C TYR A 107 4.54 11.40 -5.18
N HIS A 108 4.62 10.68 -6.29
CA HIS A 108 4.02 9.34 -6.40
C HIS A 108 4.65 8.37 -5.41
N ALA A 109 5.98 8.36 -5.27
CA ALA A 109 6.67 7.47 -4.34
C ALA A 109 6.32 7.79 -2.87
N THR A 110 6.30 9.07 -2.48
CA THR A 110 5.96 9.47 -1.12
C THR A 110 4.49 9.28 -0.79
N ALA A 111 3.57 9.64 -1.70
CA ALA A 111 2.14 9.38 -1.53
C ALA A 111 1.85 7.88 -1.46
N GLY A 112 2.55 7.07 -2.26
CA GLY A 112 2.46 5.61 -2.23
C GLY A 112 2.96 5.01 -0.91
N LEU A 113 4.02 5.55 -0.33
CA LEU A 113 4.48 5.18 1.01
C LEU A 113 3.41 5.49 2.06
N VAL A 114 2.76 6.65 1.98
CA VAL A 114 1.65 6.99 2.89
C VAL A 114 0.51 5.98 2.76
N VAL A 115 0.06 5.64 1.54
CA VAL A 115 -0.95 4.56 1.33
C VAL A 115 -0.51 3.27 2.03
N TYR A 116 0.75 2.87 1.82
CA TYR A 116 1.27 1.61 2.36
C TYR A 116 1.25 1.59 3.88
N LEU A 117 1.71 2.67 4.52
CA LEU A 117 1.71 2.80 5.98
C LEU A 117 0.28 2.86 6.57
N LEU A 118 -0.66 3.51 5.89
CA LEU A 118 -2.08 3.46 6.27
C LEU A 118 -2.64 2.03 6.16
N GLY A 119 -2.20 1.27 5.16
CA GLY A 119 -2.50 -0.16 5.01
C GLY A 119 -1.96 -0.99 6.18
N CYS A 120 -0.68 -0.84 6.53
CA CYS A 120 -0.08 -1.48 7.69
C CYS A 120 -0.82 -1.12 8.99
N GLY A 121 -1.11 0.17 9.19
CA GLY A 121 -1.87 0.65 10.35
C GLY A 121 -3.27 0.06 10.44
N SER A 122 -3.99 -0.03 9.31
CA SER A 122 -5.32 -0.64 9.27
C SER A 122 -5.27 -2.13 9.61
N ILE A 123 -4.27 -2.87 9.12
CA ILE A 123 -4.05 -4.28 9.45
C ILE A 123 -3.75 -4.45 10.95
N LEU A 124 -2.85 -3.63 11.51
CA LEU A 124 -2.54 -3.63 12.94
C LEU A 124 -3.78 -3.38 13.80
N LEU A 125 -4.59 -2.38 13.46
CA LEU A 125 -5.85 -2.13 14.16
C LEU A 125 -6.83 -3.30 14.03
N GLY A 126 -6.81 -4.04 12.92
CA GLY A 126 -7.57 -5.27 12.72
C GLY A 126 -7.11 -6.39 13.65
N MET A 127 -5.79 -6.53 13.83
CA MET A 127 -5.18 -7.51 14.74
C MET A 127 -5.43 -7.17 16.22
N CYS A 128 -5.62 -5.89 16.55
CA CYS A 128 -6.03 -5.45 17.88
C CYS A 128 -7.54 -5.55 18.14
N SER A 129 -8.34 -6.01 17.17
CA SER A 129 -9.77 -6.19 17.37
C SER A 129 -10.08 -7.33 18.35
N LEU A 130 -11.21 -7.22 19.06
CA LEU A 130 -11.66 -8.26 20.00
C LEU A 130 -11.70 -9.64 19.36
N TRP A 131 -12.21 -9.73 18.12
CA TRP A 131 -12.29 -11.01 17.40
C TRP A 131 -10.91 -11.61 17.14
N PHE A 132 -9.96 -10.81 16.65
CA PHE A 132 -8.62 -11.31 16.33
C PHE A 132 -7.85 -11.68 17.60
N SER A 133 -7.85 -10.82 18.61
CA SER A 133 -7.16 -11.07 19.88
C SER A 133 -7.76 -12.24 20.68
N ALA A 134 -9.04 -12.57 20.46
CA ALA A 134 -9.65 -13.78 21.01
C ALA A 134 -9.29 -15.05 20.23
N SER A 135 -9.02 -14.92 18.92
CA SER A 135 -8.74 -16.07 18.03
C SER A 135 -7.25 -16.41 17.93
N VAL A 136 -6.37 -15.41 18.03
CA VAL A 136 -4.92 -15.53 17.86
C VAL A 136 -4.26 -14.99 19.12
N THR A 137 -3.59 -15.84 19.88
CA THR A 137 -3.06 -15.52 21.21
C THR A 137 -1.58 -15.87 21.37
N GLY A 138 -0.98 -15.35 22.43
CA GLY A 138 0.41 -15.62 22.79
C GLY A 138 1.39 -15.20 21.69
N LEU A 139 2.39 -16.04 21.43
CA LEU A 139 3.47 -15.76 20.46
C LEU A 139 2.94 -15.49 19.04
N SER A 140 1.91 -16.22 18.62
CA SER A 140 1.35 -16.10 17.26
C SER A 140 0.83 -14.69 16.97
N TRP A 141 0.21 -14.03 17.96
CA TRP A 141 -0.28 -12.66 17.83
C TRP A 141 0.87 -11.67 17.62
N TYR A 142 1.95 -11.80 18.41
CA TYR A 142 3.13 -10.94 18.27
C TYR A 142 3.82 -11.12 16.92
N LEU A 143 3.93 -12.36 16.43
CA LEU A 143 4.47 -12.64 15.10
C LEU A 143 3.61 -12.00 14.00
N CYS A 144 2.28 -12.11 14.10
CA CYS A 144 1.37 -11.47 13.15
C CYS A 144 1.53 -9.94 13.14
N VAL A 145 1.65 -9.31 14.31
CA VAL A 145 1.82 -7.85 14.45
C VAL A 145 3.18 -7.38 13.94
N LEU A 146 4.22 -8.19 14.11
CA LEU A 146 5.57 -7.85 13.66
C LEU A 146 5.66 -7.78 12.12
N CYS A 147 4.90 -8.59 11.39
CA CYS A 147 4.90 -8.60 9.92
C CYS A 147 4.60 -7.23 9.26
N PRO A 148 3.45 -6.56 9.51
CA PRO A 148 3.15 -5.26 8.93
C PRO A 148 4.11 -4.16 9.43
N VAL A 149 4.68 -4.29 10.63
CA VAL A 149 5.70 -3.36 11.14
C VAL A 149 6.99 -3.49 10.32
N LEU A 150 7.55 -4.70 10.22
CA LEU A 150 8.81 -4.94 9.50
C LEU A 150 8.68 -4.59 8.02
N THR A 151 7.61 -5.03 7.37
CA THR A 151 7.37 -4.68 5.95
C THR A 151 7.15 -3.17 5.77
N GLY A 152 6.48 -2.50 6.71
CA GLY A 152 6.39 -1.03 6.78
C GLY A 152 7.75 -0.35 6.78
N LEU A 153 8.66 -0.81 7.64
CA LEU A 153 10.01 -0.27 7.76
C LEU A 153 10.86 -0.53 6.51
N VAL A 154 10.77 -1.72 5.92
CA VAL A 154 11.48 -2.07 4.67
C VAL A 154 11.05 -1.15 3.53
N ILE A 155 9.74 -0.97 3.33
CA ILE A 155 9.21 -0.10 2.27
C ILE A 155 9.56 1.37 2.54
N MET A 156 9.46 1.83 3.78
CA MET A 156 9.88 3.18 4.17
C MET A 156 11.36 3.43 3.88
N ASN A 157 12.23 2.49 4.23
CA ASN A 157 13.66 2.58 3.98
C ASN A 157 13.96 2.61 2.46
N GLN A 158 13.33 1.74 1.68
CA GLN A 158 13.49 1.71 0.23
C GLN A 158 13.10 3.05 -0.43
N VAL A 159 11.92 3.57 -0.11
CA VAL A 159 11.42 4.83 -0.70
C VAL A 159 12.29 6.01 -0.27
N SER A 160 12.68 6.07 1.01
CA SER A 160 13.50 7.16 1.55
C SER A 160 14.89 7.19 0.92
N ASN A 161 15.56 6.04 0.79
CA ASN A 161 16.89 5.97 0.17
C ASN A 161 16.83 6.28 -1.33
N ALA A 162 15.81 5.80 -2.04
CA ALA A 162 15.67 6.01 -3.47
C ALA A 162 15.38 7.47 -3.85
N TYR A 163 14.62 8.21 -3.03
CA TYR A 163 14.08 9.52 -3.41
C TYR A 163 14.39 10.67 -2.45
N LEU A 164 14.47 10.43 -1.13
CA LEU A 164 14.67 11.50 -0.15
C LEU A 164 16.16 11.73 0.13
N TYR A 165 16.93 10.66 0.34
CA TYR A 165 18.36 10.76 0.61
C TYR A 165 19.14 11.20 -0.64
N ARG A 166 18.81 10.62 -1.81
CA ARG A 166 19.46 10.95 -3.08
C ARG A 166 19.25 12.39 -3.55
N LYS A 167 18.13 13.02 -3.15
CA LYS A 167 17.86 14.44 -3.40
C LYS A 167 18.75 15.33 -2.54
N ARG A 168 19.07 14.92 -1.31
CA ARG A 168 19.92 15.67 -0.38
C ARG A 168 21.40 15.61 -0.76
N SER A 169 21.85 14.54 -1.41
CA SER A 169 23.23 14.40 -1.90
C SER A 169 23.50 15.04 -3.27
N GLN A 170 22.47 15.59 -3.92
CA GLN A 170 22.55 16.29 -5.22
C GLN A 170 22.37 17.81 -5.10
N LEU A 171 22.14 18.29 -3.88
CA LEU A 171 22.14 19.70 -3.49
C LEU A 171 23.53 20.04 -2.93
#